data_AF-A0A221W460-F1
#
_entry.id   AF-A0A221W460-F1
#
_cell.length_a   1.000
_cell.length_b   1.000
_cell.length_c   1.000
_cell.angle_alpha   90.00
_cell.angle_beta   90.00
_cell.angle_gamma   90.00
#
_symmetry.space_group_name_H-M   'P 1'
#
loop_
_entity.id
_entity.type
_entity.pdbx_description
1 polymer ?
#
loop_
_entity_poly.entity_id
_entity_poly.type
_entity_poly.pdbx_seq_one_letter_code
_entity_poly.pdbx_strand_id
1 'polypeptide(L)'
;MAAESGTRGEDTPRTQYLIDGRRVTVSDLLQAGLIQAGTRLRFTRTRIGAVYDAIITDTGRIRLESDGEEFRSPSRAAMVAAGMRAVDGWRAWTVVGQDRLLDAVRQELLDQAADGSRRQPSQDSARQSVHDRLRQARERAEKDDPERVSVRELLTFWGAADRGDQVSQIEADLANHGLVTSPSFRAVTLDTMVLLTTPPVDEEDRTAGDVGLVAEHVADDEGEDDLNVRLTVGNLSPLSGVVSVSPDSRLTEAITKMLVDDYSQLAVLSGARNLRGAVTWRSVALALQQEPDAIVADALEPDVEAVPYDRDLFEILPRLQQRYFVFVLDETKAVKGIVTTADVAHRYGEMATPFFHLGELDQTLRWVLSRVFDIEEVGSVCGRQLTGFDRLTIGDYQRILENREMWQRLGWPLDRSAFIARLDEIRVLRNKIMHFHSDPVPEDAVAKLQKFNLLLRNYRDRA
;
A
#
# COMPACT_ATOMS: atom_id res chain seq x y z
N MET A 1 -56.49 28.02 -11.43
CA MET A 1 -56.51 27.66 -10.00
C MET A 1 -55.78 26.33 -9.88
N ALA A 2 -54.45 26.37 -9.99
CA ALA A 2 -53.52 26.54 -8.87
C ALA A 2 -53.42 25.23 -8.09
N ALA A 3 -52.40 24.47 -8.51
CA ALA A 3 -52.01 23.17 -8.03
C ALA A 3 -51.40 23.24 -6.63
N GLU A 4 -51.45 22.08 -6.00
CA GLU A 4 -51.05 21.75 -4.63
C GLU A 4 -49.65 22.24 -4.27
N SER A 5 -49.58 22.97 -3.17
CA SER A 5 -48.38 23.35 -2.45
C SER A 5 -47.75 22.11 -1.80
N GLY A 6 -46.80 21.50 -2.50
CA GLY A 6 -45.88 20.52 -1.97
C GLY A 6 -44.98 21.15 -0.91
N THR A 7 -45.09 20.64 0.31
CA THR A 7 -44.20 20.84 1.45
C THR A 7 -42.73 20.68 1.05
N ARG A 8 -41.95 21.72 1.33
CA ARG A 8 -40.48 21.72 1.29
C ARG A 8 -39.96 20.49 2.02
N GLY A 9 -39.24 19.63 1.29
CA GLY A 9 -38.47 18.54 1.88
C GLY A 9 -37.55 19.11 2.95
N GLU A 10 -37.59 18.49 4.12
CA GLU A 10 -36.70 18.72 5.23
C GLU A 10 -35.24 18.63 4.73
N ASP A 11 -34.47 19.69 4.94
CA ASP A 11 -33.01 19.66 4.88
C ASP A 11 -32.55 18.66 5.93
N THR A 12 -32.31 17.42 5.51
CA THR A 12 -31.62 16.44 6.33
C THR A 12 -30.23 17.01 6.63
N PRO A 13 -29.87 17.27 7.90
CA PRO A 13 -28.55 17.78 8.21
C PRO A 13 -27.56 16.71 7.78
N ARG A 14 -26.69 17.03 6.82
CA ARG A 14 -25.52 16.23 6.50
C ARG A 14 -24.67 16.20 7.76
N THR A 15 -24.88 15.18 8.57
CA THR A 15 -24.25 15.08 9.86
C THR A 15 -22.74 14.95 9.67
N GLN A 16 -22.03 15.75 10.45
CA GLN A 16 -20.57 15.83 10.55
C GLN A 16 -20.05 14.51 11.11
N TYR A 17 -19.60 13.61 10.23
CA TYR A 17 -18.92 12.36 10.60
C TYR A 17 -17.54 12.40 9.95
N LEU A 18 -16.45 12.30 10.75
CA LEU A 18 -15.04 12.30 10.35
C LEU A 18 -14.84 11.70 8.96
N ILE A 19 -14.80 12.63 8.01
CA ILE A 19 -14.94 12.60 6.56
C ILE A 19 -14.76 11.22 5.87
N ASP A 20 -15.60 10.22 6.16
CA ASP A 20 -15.82 8.96 5.44
C ASP A 20 -14.59 8.29 4.75
N GLY A 21 -13.40 8.39 5.36
CA GLY A 21 -12.15 7.87 4.78
C GLY A 21 -11.58 8.67 3.60
N ARG A 22 -12.03 9.91 3.35
CA ARG A 22 -11.48 10.85 2.38
C ARG A 22 -10.71 12.00 3.04
N ARG A 23 -9.85 12.66 2.26
CA ARG A 23 -9.06 13.82 2.73
C ARG A 23 -9.95 15.03 3.03
N VAL A 24 -9.57 15.79 4.06
CA VAL A 24 -10.14 17.10 4.40
C VAL A 24 -9.83 18.08 3.28
N THR A 25 -10.84 18.81 2.84
CA THR A 25 -10.73 19.88 1.85
C THR A 25 -11.01 21.24 2.48
N VAL A 26 -10.63 22.31 1.78
CA VAL A 26 -10.96 23.69 2.20
C VAL A 26 -12.48 23.92 2.24
N SER A 27 -13.23 23.24 1.38
CA SER A 27 -14.70 23.25 1.39
C SER A 27 -15.27 22.67 2.69
N ASP A 28 -14.64 21.65 3.27
CA ASP A 28 -15.07 21.08 4.55
C ASP A 28 -14.88 22.09 5.70
N LEU A 29 -13.79 22.88 5.69
CA LEU A 29 -13.57 23.96 6.67
C LEU A 29 -14.60 25.09 6.56
N LEU A 30 -14.98 25.45 5.32
CA LEU A 30 -16.02 26.45 5.06
C LEU A 30 -17.39 25.96 5.52
N GLN A 31 -17.75 24.71 5.22
CA GLN A 31 -19.01 24.09 5.64
C GLN A 31 -19.13 23.98 7.16
N ALA A 32 -18.01 23.72 7.85
CA ALA A 32 -17.95 23.71 9.32
C ALA A 32 -17.99 25.11 9.95
N GLY A 33 -17.89 26.18 9.14
CA GLY A 33 -17.91 27.57 9.62
C GLY A 33 -16.61 28.01 10.29
N LEU A 34 -15.53 27.24 10.17
CA LEU A 34 -14.20 27.59 10.72
C LEU A 34 -13.50 28.69 9.92
N ILE A 35 -13.85 28.80 8.64
CA ILE A 35 -13.48 29.87 7.73
C ILE A 35 -14.71 30.32 6.93
N GLN A 36 -14.68 31.53 6.39
CA GLN A 36 -15.78 32.10 5.60
C GLN A 36 -15.33 32.41 4.17
N ALA A 37 -16.27 32.47 3.24
CA ALA A 37 -16.02 33.02 1.91
C ALA A 37 -15.48 34.45 2.04
N GLY A 38 -14.42 34.78 1.29
CA GLY A 38 -13.70 36.06 1.41
C GLY A 38 -12.58 36.06 2.45
N THR A 39 -12.37 34.96 3.20
CA THR A 39 -11.23 34.84 4.13
C THR A 39 -9.92 34.98 3.37
N ARG A 40 -9.05 35.88 3.82
CA ARG A 40 -7.72 36.08 3.24
C ARG A 40 -6.72 35.06 3.80
N LEU A 41 -5.98 34.44 2.90
CA LEU A 41 -4.85 33.59 3.17
C LEU A 41 -3.56 34.31 2.76
N ARG A 42 -2.50 34.10 3.55
CA ARG A 42 -1.17 34.64 3.28
C ARG A 42 -0.12 33.55 3.39
N PHE A 43 0.71 33.41 2.36
CA PHE A 43 1.91 32.60 2.38
C PHE A 43 3.13 33.52 2.36
N THR A 44 3.97 33.44 3.39
CA THR A 44 5.18 34.26 3.52
C THR A 44 6.43 33.39 3.42
N ARG A 45 7.30 33.68 2.45
CA ARG A 45 8.63 33.06 2.33
C ARG A 45 9.67 34.02 2.89
N THR A 46 9.90 33.93 4.20
CA THR A 46 10.78 34.83 4.97
C THR A 46 12.21 34.91 4.44
N ARG A 47 12.76 33.81 3.91
CA ARG A 47 14.14 33.76 3.40
C ARG A 47 14.36 34.64 2.16
N ILE A 48 13.38 34.72 1.27
CA ILE A 48 13.43 35.50 0.03
C ILE A 48 12.60 36.80 0.10
N GLY A 49 11.93 37.05 1.23
CA GLY A 49 11.09 38.22 1.44
C GLY A 49 9.84 38.27 0.56
N ALA A 50 9.41 37.14 0.00
CA ALA A 50 8.24 37.08 -0.87
C ALA A 50 6.96 36.79 -0.07
N VAL A 51 5.87 37.44 -0.46
CA VAL A 51 4.53 37.25 0.13
C VAL A 51 3.54 37.00 -0.99
N TYR A 52 2.70 36.00 -0.79
CA TYR A 52 1.63 35.62 -1.70
C TYR A 52 0.31 35.67 -0.95
N ASP A 53 -0.69 36.33 -1.51
CA ASP A 53 -2.02 36.48 -0.92
C ASP A 53 -3.05 35.71 -1.78
N ALA A 54 -4.04 35.12 -1.11
CA ALA A 54 -5.13 34.38 -1.73
C ALA A 54 -6.42 34.55 -0.93
N ILE A 55 -7.56 34.21 -1.54
CA ILE A 55 -8.89 34.36 -0.94
C ILE A 55 -9.65 33.04 -1.04
N ILE A 56 -10.39 32.68 0.02
CA ILE A 56 -11.33 31.56 0.01
C ILE A 56 -12.61 31.93 -0.76
N THR A 57 -12.97 31.15 -1.77
CA THR A 57 -14.22 31.34 -2.53
C THR A 57 -15.44 30.80 -1.78
N ASP A 58 -16.64 31.15 -2.25
CA ASP A 58 -17.92 30.64 -1.74
C ASP A 58 -18.10 29.12 -1.92
N THR A 59 -17.40 28.52 -2.88
CA THR A 59 -17.36 27.07 -3.12
C THR A 59 -16.29 26.35 -2.30
N GLY A 60 -15.50 27.08 -1.49
CA GLY A 60 -14.42 26.50 -0.69
C GLY A 60 -13.17 26.17 -1.50
N ARG A 61 -12.85 26.97 -2.52
CA ARG A 61 -11.59 26.93 -3.27
C ARG A 61 -10.67 28.07 -2.82
N ILE A 62 -9.38 27.95 -3.13
CA ILE A 62 -8.39 29.02 -2.93
C ILE A 62 -8.19 29.74 -4.25
N ARG A 63 -8.53 31.02 -4.31
CA ARG A 63 -8.26 31.90 -5.46
C ARG A 63 -7.03 32.74 -5.19
N LEU A 64 -6.01 32.66 -6.02
CA LEU A 64 -4.81 33.49 -5.90
C LEU A 64 -5.11 34.95 -6.27
N GLU A 65 -4.57 35.93 -5.53
CA GLU A 65 -4.78 37.35 -5.87
C GLU A 65 -3.92 37.82 -7.07
N SER A 66 -2.86 37.07 -7.43
CA SER A 66 -1.93 37.42 -8.50
C SER A 66 -2.49 37.24 -9.91
N ASP A 67 -3.14 36.11 -10.17
CA ASP A 67 -3.63 35.69 -11.50
C ASP A 67 -5.13 35.36 -11.51
N GLY A 68 -5.77 35.27 -10.33
CA GLY A 68 -7.18 34.90 -10.19
C GLY A 68 -7.45 33.41 -10.38
N GLU A 69 -6.44 32.56 -10.50
CA GLU A 69 -6.61 31.11 -10.65
C GLU A 69 -7.17 30.48 -9.37
N GLU A 70 -8.00 29.45 -9.54
CA GLU A 70 -8.69 28.77 -8.44
C GLU A 70 -8.28 27.31 -8.29
N PHE A 71 -7.95 26.94 -7.06
CA PHE A 71 -7.50 25.60 -6.72
C PHE A 71 -8.33 24.99 -5.60
N ARG A 72 -8.60 23.69 -5.69
CA ARG A 72 -9.17 22.92 -4.58
C ARG A 72 -8.13 22.60 -3.52
N SER A 73 -6.89 22.36 -3.96
CA SER A 73 -5.75 21.98 -3.16
C SER A 73 -4.99 23.19 -2.59
N PRO A 74 -4.77 23.27 -1.27
CA PRO A 74 -3.85 24.25 -0.69
C PRO A 74 -2.44 24.14 -1.25
N SER A 75 -1.96 22.90 -1.48
CA SER A 75 -0.60 22.64 -1.94
C SER A 75 -0.40 23.12 -3.37
N ARG A 76 -1.34 22.83 -4.29
CA ARG A 76 -1.29 23.33 -5.66
C ARG A 76 -1.36 24.86 -5.71
N ALA A 77 -2.23 25.47 -4.90
CA ALA A 77 -2.28 26.94 -4.80
C ALA A 77 -0.93 27.52 -4.36
N ALA A 78 -0.27 26.93 -3.36
CA ALA A 78 1.04 27.39 -2.90
C ALA A 78 2.15 27.17 -3.93
N MET A 79 2.15 26.02 -4.62
CA MET A 79 3.09 25.70 -5.70
C MET A 79 3.01 26.71 -6.85
N VAL A 80 1.79 26.99 -7.34
CA VAL A 80 1.58 27.94 -8.45
C VAL A 80 1.95 29.35 -8.01
N ALA A 81 1.50 29.79 -6.84
CA ALA A 81 1.81 31.12 -6.31
C ALA A 81 3.32 31.35 -6.16
N ALA A 82 4.05 30.38 -5.60
CA ALA A 82 5.47 30.53 -5.28
C ALA A 82 6.43 29.97 -6.36
N GLY A 83 5.91 29.42 -7.46
CA GLY A 83 6.71 28.77 -8.50
C GLY A 83 7.53 27.58 -7.98
N MET A 84 6.99 26.83 -7.02
CA MET A 84 7.69 25.74 -6.34
C MET A 84 7.26 24.39 -6.89
N ARG A 85 8.20 23.43 -6.86
CA ARG A 85 7.94 22.06 -7.31
C ARG A 85 6.99 21.30 -6.39
N ALA A 86 7.14 21.50 -5.08
CA ALA A 86 6.32 20.88 -4.04
C ALA A 86 6.28 21.79 -2.82
N VAL A 87 5.10 21.91 -2.20
CA VAL A 87 4.88 22.67 -0.96
C VAL A 87 3.76 22.00 -0.17
N ASP A 88 3.91 21.85 1.15
CA ASP A 88 2.77 21.54 2.01
C ASP A 88 1.90 22.79 2.17
N GLY A 89 0.86 22.90 1.36
CA GLY A 89 -0.02 24.05 1.34
C GLY A 89 -0.77 24.28 2.65
N TRP A 90 -1.05 23.23 3.43
CA TRP A 90 -1.72 23.37 4.72
C TRP A 90 -0.85 24.15 5.71
N ARG A 91 0.48 23.96 5.64
CA ARG A 91 1.47 24.68 6.46
C ARG A 91 2.01 25.96 5.82
N ALA A 92 1.78 26.16 4.52
CA ALA A 92 2.19 27.38 3.81
C ALA A 92 1.23 28.56 4.05
N TRP A 93 -0.08 28.29 4.05
CA TRP A 93 -1.10 29.35 4.14
C TRP A 93 -1.45 29.70 5.59
N THR A 94 -1.39 30.99 5.92
CA THR A 94 -1.86 31.57 7.18
C THR A 94 -3.20 32.27 6.97
N VAL A 95 -4.18 32.00 7.82
CA VAL A 95 -5.47 32.69 7.84
C VAL A 95 -5.30 34.06 8.48
N VAL A 96 -5.27 35.12 7.67
CA VAL A 96 -4.87 36.48 8.10
C VAL A 96 -5.74 37.02 9.23
N GLY A 97 -7.05 36.73 9.22
CA GLY A 97 -7.98 37.21 10.24
C GLY A 97 -7.86 36.52 11.61
N GLN A 98 -7.20 35.37 11.67
CA GLN A 98 -7.08 34.54 12.88
C GLN A 98 -5.63 34.35 13.34
N ASP A 99 -4.66 34.80 12.54
CA ASP A 99 -3.21 34.64 12.76
C ASP A 99 -2.79 33.19 13.08
N ARG A 100 -3.34 32.23 12.33
CA ARG A 100 -3.02 30.80 12.47
C ARG A 100 -2.90 30.14 11.10
N LEU A 101 -2.11 29.07 11.03
CA LEU A 101 -1.97 28.25 9.83
C LEU A 101 -3.30 27.60 9.44
N LEU A 102 -3.50 27.41 8.14
CA LEU A 102 -4.65 26.69 7.60
C LEU A 102 -4.69 25.24 8.14
N ASP A 103 -3.52 24.64 8.36
CA ASP A 103 -3.38 23.35 9.02
C ASP A 103 -3.94 23.34 10.45
N ALA A 104 -3.76 24.41 11.24
CA ALA A 104 -4.33 24.47 12.59
C ALA A 104 -5.86 24.47 12.56
N VAL A 105 -6.45 25.12 11.56
CA VAL A 105 -7.91 25.09 11.32
C VAL A 105 -8.37 23.70 10.89
N ARG A 106 -7.56 23.00 10.08
CA ARG A 106 -7.81 21.59 9.72
C ARG A 106 -7.78 20.67 10.95
N GLN A 107 -6.80 20.83 11.84
CA GLN A 107 -6.76 20.05 13.08
C GLN A 107 -7.96 20.34 13.98
N GLU A 108 -8.39 21.60 14.07
CA GLU A 108 -9.60 21.96 14.83
C GLU A 108 -10.86 21.26 14.28
N LEU A 109 -11.00 21.13 12.95
CA LEU A 109 -12.10 20.38 12.34
C LEU A 109 -12.07 18.90 12.76
N LEU A 110 -10.89 18.28 12.73
CA LEU A 110 -10.72 16.87 13.08
C LEU A 110 -11.03 16.63 14.57
N ASP A 111 -10.56 17.51 15.45
CA ASP A 111 -10.85 17.48 16.88
C ASP A 111 -12.37 17.60 17.14
N GLN A 112 -13.05 18.56 16.49
CA GLN A 112 -14.50 18.74 16.61
C GLN A 112 -15.27 17.50 16.17
N ALA A 113 -14.84 16.88 15.07
CA ALA A 113 -15.49 15.68 14.56
C ALA A 113 -15.25 14.46 15.48
N ALA A 114 -14.06 14.35 16.09
CA ALA A 114 -13.75 13.28 17.05
C ALA A 114 -14.55 13.42 18.36
N ASP A 115 -14.78 14.65 18.81
CA ASP A 115 -15.62 14.94 19.98
C ASP A 115 -17.12 14.74 19.70
N GLY A 116 -17.58 14.95 18.46
CA GLY A 116 -18.94 14.61 18.03
C GLY A 116 -19.26 13.12 18.23
N SER A 117 -18.31 12.24 17.90
CA SER A 117 -18.40 10.79 18.06
C SER A 117 -18.49 10.31 19.52
N ARG A 118 -18.00 11.08 20.51
CA ARG A 118 -18.17 10.75 21.95
C ARG A 118 -19.62 10.66 22.41
N ARG A 119 -20.55 11.27 21.68
CA ARG A 119 -21.97 11.36 22.06
C ARG A 119 -22.82 10.19 21.56
N GLN A 120 -22.29 9.29 20.70
CA GLN A 120 -22.99 8.10 20.17
C GLN A 120 -22.09 6.84 20.21
N PRO A 121 -22.23 5.93 21.20
CA PRO A 121 -21.20 4.92 21.52
C PRO A 121 -21.09 3.68 20.62
N SER A 122 -21.95 3.48 19.61
CA SER A 122 -21.94 2.22 18.85
C SER A 122 -21.15 2.35 17.53
N GLN A 123 -19.95 1.75 17.49
CA GLN A 123 -18.95 1.68 16.40
C GLN A 123 -17.84 2.75 16.39
N ASP A 124 -17.93 3.82 17.19
CA ASP A 124 -17.09 5.02 17.07
C ASP A 124 -15.81 5.07 17.92
N SER A 125 -15.53 4.07 18.76
CA SER A 125 -14.32 4.07 19.62
C SER A 125 -13.02 3.83 18.85
N ALA A 126 -13.06 3.03 17.77
CA ALA A 126 -11.88 2.70 16.97
C ALA A 126 -11.36 3.91 16.19
N ARG A 127 -12.26 4.70 15.56
CA ARG A 127 -11.89 5.91 14.82
C ARG A 127 -11.32 7.01 15.72
N GLN A 128 -11.89 7.15 16.92
CA GLN A 128 -11.34 8.05 17.93
C GLN A 128 -9.93 7.63 18.36
N SER A 129 -9.70 6.32 18.57
CA SER A 129 -8.38 5.81 18.88
C SER A 129 -7.35 6.06 17.77
N VAL A 130 -7.75 6.01 16.49
CA VAL A 130 -6.87 6.34 15.36
C VAL A 130 -6.51 7.83 15.38
N HIS A 131 -7.51 8.70 15.48
CA HIS A 131 -7.32 10.15 15.53
C HIS A 131 -6.34 10.56 16.66
N ASP A 132 -6.60 10.09 17.89
CA ASP A 132 -5.75 10.40 19.04
C ASP A 132 -4.30 9.91 18.84
N ARG A 133 -4.12 8.75 18.20
CA ARG A 133 -2.81 8.17 17.92
C ARG A 133 -2.06 8.94 16.83
N LEU A 134 -2.72 9.30 15.73
CA LEU A 134 -2.12 10.09 14.66
C LEU A 134 -1.78 11.52 15.13
N ARG A 135 -2.61 12.11 15.99
CA ARG A 135 -2.31 13.39 16.65
C ARG A 135 -1.03 13.30 17.48
N GLN A 136 -0.87 12.25 18.30
CA GLN A 136 0.35 12.04 19.07
C GLN A 136 1.58 11.80 18.18
N ALA A 137 1.45 10.99 17.12
CA ALA A 137 2.53 10.76 16.16
C ALA A 137 2.96 12.07 15.48
N ARG A 138 2.01 12.94 15.14
CA ARG A 138 2.27 14.27 14.60
C ARG A 138 3.04 15.16 15.58
N GLU A 139 2.59 15.25 16.83
CA GLU A 139 3.27 16.05 17.87
C GLU A 139 4.72 15.58 18.13
N ARG A 140 4.97 14.28 17.96
CA ARG A 140 6.30 13.68 18.05
C ARG A 140 7.17 14.00 16.83
N ALA A 141 6.62 13.91 15.62
CA ALA A 141 7.30 14.29 14.38
C ALA A 141 7.72 15.77 14.39
N GLU A 142 6.87 16.68 14.88
CA GLU A 142 7.21 18.11 14.99
C GLU A 142 8.32 18.41 16.01
N LYS A 143 8.66 17.46 16.88
CA LYS A 143 9.76 17.55 17.86
C LYS A 143 11.02 16.79 17.42
N ASP A 144 11.13 16.45 16.14
CA ASP A 144 12.22 15.64 15.58
C ASP A 144 12.39 14.25 16.24
N ASP A 145 11.31 13.70 16.82
CA ASP A 145 11.26 12.33 17.38
C ASP A 145 10.14 11.50 16.70
N PRO A 146 10.18 11.29 15.37
CA PRO A 146 9.11 10.61 14.65
C PRO A 146 8.89 9.19 15.18
N GLU A 147 7.62 8.78 15.29
CA GLU A 147 7.25 7.44 15.75
C GLU A 147 7.68 6.39 14.71
N ARG A 148 8.32 5.32 15.19
CA ARG A 148 8.78 4.20 14.36
C ARG A 148 7.93 2.96 14.66
N VAL A 149 7.29 2.41 13.63
CA VAL A 149 6.45 1.21 13.71
C VAL A 149 6.66 0.33 12.49
N SER A 150 6.39 -0.97 12.60
CA SER A 150 6.28 -1.82 11.41
C SER A 150 5.02 -1.47 10.61
N VAL A 151 5.00 -1.75 9.30
CA VAL A 151 3.76 -1.58 8.52
C VAL A 151 2.62 -2.43 9.10
N ARG A 152 2.91 -3.64 9.58
CA ARG A 152 1.93 -4.49 10.26
C ARG A 152 1.33 -3.81 11.49
N GLU A 153 2.15 -3.22 12.34
CA GLU A 153 1.65 -2.47 13.51
C GLU A 153 0.86 -1.23 13.10
N LEU A 154 1.29 -0.50 12.06
CA LEU A 154 0.55 0.64 11.53
C LEU A 154 -0.87 0.24 11.11
N LEU A 155 -1.02 -0.86 10.35
CA LEU A 155 -2.33 -1.35 9.90
C LEU A 155 -3.27 -1.68 11.06
N THR A 156 -2.75 -2.14 12.19
CA THR A 156 -3.57 -2.47 13.37
C THR A 156 -4.28 -1.27 13.97
N PHE A 157 -3.84 -0.03 13.66
CA PHE A 157 -4.54 1.16 14.16
C PHE A 157 -5.97 1.22 13.60
N TRP A 158 -6.16 0.77 12.35
CA TRP A 158 -7.45 0.65 11.69
C TRP A 158 -8.11 -0.73 11.88
N GLY A 159 -7.53 -1.61 12.70
CA GLY A 159 -7.97 -3.00 12.85
C GLY A 159 -7.73 -3.86 11.61
N ALA A 160 -6.84 -3.43 10.71
CA ALA A 160 -6.49 -4.15 9.48
C ALA A 160 -5.33 -5.12 9.69
N ALA A 161 -5.38 -6.25 8.99
CA ALA A 161 -4.29 -7.24 8.96
C ALA A 161 -3.43 -7.13 7.70
N ASP A 162 -3.97 -6.52 6.65
CA ASP A 162 -3.38 -6.31 5.33
C ASP A 162 -3.79 -4.93 4.79
N ARG A 163 -3.08 -4.44 3.77
CA ARG A 163 -3.30 -3.15 3.11
C ARG A 163 -4.68 -3.10 2.44
N GLY A 164 -5.09 -4.20 1.80
CA GLY A 164 -6.45 -4.42 1.30
C GLY A 164 -7.05 -3.23 0.54
N ASP A 165 -8.35 -3.04 0.71
CA ASP A 165 -9.09 -1.88 0.18
C ASP A 165 -8.96 -0.63 1.09
N GLN A 166 -8.31 -0.75 2.25
CA GLN A 166 -8.27 0.31 3.26
C GLN A 166 -7.12 1.30 3.04
N VAL A 167 -6.23 1.07 2.08
CA VAL A 167 -5.05 1.90 1.88
C VAL A 167 -5.40 3.38 1.64
N SER A 168 -6.43 3.65 0.82
CA SER A 168 -6.88 5.01 0.55
C SER A 168 -7.38 5.71 1.81
N GLN A 169 -8.06 4.99 2.70
CA GLN A 169 -8.50 5.50 3.99
C GLN A 169 -7.29 5.82 4.89
N ILE A 170 -6.33 4.90 4.99
CA ILE A 170 -5.12 5.07 5.81
C ILE A 170 -4.32 6.30 5.36
N GLU A 171 -4.14 6.47 4.05
CA GLU A 171 -3.46 7.64 3.50
C GLU A 171 -4.23 8.94 3.69
N ALA A 172 -5.56 8.90 3.57
CA ALA A 172 -6.38 10.05 3.86
C ALA A 172 -6.23 10.49 5.32
N ASP A 173 -6.29 9.54 6.25
CA ASP A 173 -6.14 9.80 7.68
C ASP A 173 -4.74 10.32 8.02
N LEU A 174 -3.67 9.70 7.49
CA LEU A 174 -2.30 10.23 7.63
C LEU A 174 -2.19 11.66 7.09
N ALA A 175 -2.67 11.91 5.87
CA ALA A 175 -2.62 13.22 5.24
C ALA A 175 -3.42 14.29 5.99
N ASN A 176 -4.58 13.92 6.55
CA ASN A 176 -5.42 14.79 7.39
C ASN A 176 -4.66 15.26 8.64
N HIS A 177 -3.78 14.41 9.17
CA HIS A 177 -2.89 14.74 10.27
C HIS A 177 -1.54 15.34 9.84
N GLY A 178 -1.32 15.60 8.54
CA GLY A 178 -0.06 16.13 8.03
C GLY A 178 1.11 15.15 8.15
N LEU A 179 0.81 13.86 8.18
CA LEU A 179 1.76 12.77 8.30
C LEU A 179 1.91 12.03 6.97
N VAL A 180 3.11 11.50 6.76
CA VAL A 180 3.45 10.52 5.74
C VAL A 180 4.29 9.41 6.39
N THR A 181 4.43 8.29 5.69
CA THR A 181 5.36 7.23 6.10
C THR A 181 6.64 7.30 5.28
N SER A 182 7.77 7.10 5.95
CA SER A 182 9.09 7.03 5.33
C SER A 182 9.84 5.79 5.84
N PRO A 183 10.17 4.81 4.96
CA PRO A 183 9.74 4.69 3.56
C PRO A 183 8.20 4.59 3.44
N SER A 184 7.67 4.80 2.23
CA SER A 184 6.22 4.69 1.98
C SER A 184 5.73 3.29 2.36
N PHE A 185 4.72 3.22 3.24
CA PHE A 185 4.18 1.95 3.69
C PHE A 185 3.54 1.13 2.57
N ARG A 186 3.23 1.70 1.39
CA ARG A 186 2.75 0.95 0.20
C ARG A 186 3.87 0.17 -0.48
N ALA A 187 5.08 0.72 -0.49
CA ALA A 187 6.18 0.25 -1.34
C ALA A 187 7.19 -0.66 -0.60
N VAL A 188 6.83 -1.17 0.58
CA VAL A 188 7.71 -2.02 1.39
C VAL A 188 7.00 -3.30 1.84
N THR A 189 7.66 -4.19 2.59
CA THR A 189 7.01 -5.38 3.18
C THR A 189 6.25 -5.02 4.47
N LEU A 190 5.35 -5.90 4.92
CA LEU A 190 4.60 -5.70 6.18
C LEU A 190 5.51 -5.59 7.41
N ASP A 191 6.68 -6.23 7.36
CA ASP A 191 7.62 -6.27 8.48
C ASP A 191 8.70 -5.18 8.36
N THR A 192 8.63 -4.33 7.33
CA THR A 192 9.51 -3.16 7.23
C THR A 192 9.10 -2.09 8.23
N MET A 193 10.08 -1.50 8.91
CA MET A 193 9.86 -0.37 9.81
C MET A 193 9.71 0.93 9.02
N VAL A 194 8.66 1.69 9.32
CA VAL A 194 8.39 3.01 8.75
C VAL A 194 8.36 4.06 9.86
N LEU A 195 8.73 5.28 9.51
CA LEU A 195 8.63 6.47 10.36
C LEU A 195 7.38 7.25 9.99
N LEU A 196 6.56 7.61 10.98
CA LEU A 196 5.50 8.60 10.81
C LEU A 196 6.12 9.99 10.95
N THR A 197 6.31 10.67 9.82
CA THR A 197 6.99 11.95 9.74
C THR A 197 6.13 12.98 9.01
N THR A 198 6.46 14.26 9.11
CA THR A 198 5.89 15.28 8.24
C THR A 198 6.51 15.19 6.84
N PRO A 199 5.78 15.56 5.77
CA PRO A 199 6.34 15.63 4.43
C PRO A 199 7.64 16.43 4.42
N PRO A 200 8.71 15.94 3.76
CA PRO A 200 9.92 16.73 3.60
C PRO A 200 9.55 18.03 2.89
N VAL A 201 9.85 19.16 3.52
CA VAL A 201 9.91 20.42 2.81
C VAL A 201 11.15 20.30 1.95
N ASP A 202 11.00 20.06 0.65
CA ASP A 202 12.14 20.03 -0.26
C ASP A 202 12.93 21.32 -0.05
N GLU A 203 14.13 21.20 0.53
CA GLU A 203 14.99 22.34 0.76
C GLU A 203 15.21 23.02 -0.59
N GLU A 204 14.84 24.29 -0.62
CA GLU A 204 15.09 25.25 -1.68
C GLU A 204 16.59 25.27 -2.02
N ASP A 205 17.02 24.44 -2.97
CA ASP A 205 18.09 24.68 -3.96
C ASP A 205 18.60 23.35 -4.55
N ARG A 206 18.01 22.95 -5.69
CA ARG A 206 18.79 22.28 -6.74
C ARG A 206 18.68 23.11 -8.00
N THR A 207 19.78 23.81 -8.29
CA THR A 207 20.03 24.50 -9.55
C THR A 207 19.55 23.68 -10.74
N ALA A 208 18.84 24.35 -11.64
CA ALA A 208 18.47 23.83 -12.95
C ALA A 208 19.69 23.21 -13.65
N GLY A 209 19.68 21.89 -13.80
CA GLY A 209 20.78 21.18 -14.43
C GLY A 209 20.88 19.72 -14.04
N ASP A 210 19.79 18.95 -14.12
CA ASP A 210 19.88 17.55 -14.56
C ASP A 210 18.50 17.06 -15.03
N VAL A 211 18.43 16.64 -16.29
CA VAL A 211 17.27 16.00 -16.91
C VAL A 211 17.42 14.50 -16.71
N GLY A 212 16.69 13.94 -15.73
CA GLY A 212 16.74 12.50 -15.49
C GLY A 212 15.87 12.04 -14.32
N LEU A 213 14.58 11.87 -14.58
CA LEU A 213 13.66 10.91 -13.93
C LEU A 213 13.74 10.80 -12.39
N VAL A 214 13.00 11.68 -11.72
CA VAL A 214 12.21 11.34 -10.53
C VAL A 214 11.04 12.29 -10.54
N ALA A 215 9.93 11.87 -11.15
CA ALA A 215 8.65 12.54 -11.11
C ALA A 215 7.62 11.49 -10.72
N GLU A 216 7.31 11.46 -9.43
CA GLU A 216 6.09 10.91 -8.82
C GLU A 216 6.33 11.09 -7.31
N HIS A 217 5.90 12.22 -6.75
CA HIS A 217 5.56 12.44 -5.33
C HIS A 217 5.21 13.92 -5.11
N VAL A 218 4.30 14.45 -5.93
CA VAL A 218 3.27 15.37 -5.47
C VAL A 218 2.04 14.84 -6.18
N ALA A 219 1.20 14.11 -5.47
CA ALA A 219 -0.03 13.58 -6.03
C ALA A 219 -0.78 14.73 -6.71
N ASP A 220 -1.13 14.56 -7.98
CA ASP A 220 -2.03 15.47 -8.68
C ASP A 220 -3.36 15.44 -7.91
N ASP A 221 -3.58 16.48 -7.09
CA ASP A 221 -4.73 16.66 -6.20
C ASP A 221 -5.96 17.16 -7.00
N GLU A 222 -6.18 16.58 -8.17
CA GLU A 222 -7.35 16.74 -9.02
C GLU A 222 -8.11 15.41 -9.18
N GLY A 223 -8.32 14.68 -8.07
CA GLY A 223 -9.39 13.70 -7.96
C GLY A 223 -9.38 12.53 -8.97
N GLU A 224 -8.21 12.09 -9.42
CA GLU A 224 -8.07 10.73 -9.96
C GLU A 224 -7.68 9.83 -8.79
N ASP A 225 -8.57 8.90 -8.43
CA ASP A 225 -8.23 7.71 -7.66
C ASP A 225 -7.16 6.96 -8.45
N ASP A 226 -5.90 7.31 -8.22
CA ASP A 226 -4.76 6.69 -8.86
C ASP A 226 -4.74 5.24 -8.38
N LEU A 227 -5.27 4.34 -9.21
CA LEU A 227 -5.31 2.89 -9.03
C LEU A 227 -3.86 2.37 -9.10
N ASN A 228 -3.05 2.75 -8.12
CA ASN A 228 -1.64 2.43 -8.08
C ASN A 228 -1.46 1.02 -7.51
N VAL A 229 -1.89 0.03 -8.30
CA VAL A 229 -1.67 -1.40 -8.09
C VAL A 229 -0.28 -1.76 -8.64
N ARG A 230 0.77 -1.04 -8.23
CA ARG A 230 2.16 -1.33 -8.63
C ARG A 230 2.87 -2.12 -7.54
N LEU A 231 3.48 -3.24 -7.94
CA LEU A 231 4.39 -4.01 -7.09
C LEU A 231 5.78 -3.40 -7.24
N THR A 232 6.35 -2.93 -6.13
CA THR A 232 7.66 -2.27 -6.10
C THR A 232 8.76 -3.21 -5.63
N VAL A 233 10.02 -2.82 -5.84
CA VAL A 233 11.19 -3.59 -5.40
C VAL A 233 11.19 -3.82 -3.89
N GLY A 234 10.83 -2.80 -3.10
CA GLY A 234 10.76 -2.88 -1.65
C GLY A 234 9.66 -3.81 -1.13
N ASN A 235 8.68 -4.20 -1.95
CA ASN A 235 7.70 -5.21 -1.57
C ASN A 235 8.23 -6.65 -1.61
N LEU A 236 9.46 -6.89 -2.11
CA LEU A 236 10.01 -8.24 -2.22
C LEU A 236 10.79 -8.70 -0.98
N SER A 237 11.44 -7.78 -0.27
CA SER A 237 12.26 -8.09 0.90
C SER A 237 12.29 -6.91 1.88
N PRO A 238 12.32 -7.14 3.21
CA PRO A 238 12.35 -6.06 4.19
C PRO A 238 13.59 -5.17 4.06
N LEU A 239 13.41 -3.84 4.16
CA LEU A 239 14.49 -2.85 4.15
C LEU A 239 15.23 -2.80 5.51
N SER A 240 15.83 -3.91 5.90
CA SER A 240 16.49 -4.09 7.21
C SER A 240 17.99 -3.83 7.20
N GLY A 241 18.57 -3.53 6.04
CA GLY A 241 20.00 -3.37 5.82
C GLY A 241 20.58 -4.45 4.90
N VAL A 242 21.87 -4.33 4.60
CA VAL A 242 22.63 -5.34 3.85
C VAL A 242 23.88 -5.70 4.63
N VAL A 243 24.25 -6.99 4.62
CA VAL A 243 25.57 -7.39 5.12
C VAL A 243 26.62 -6.93 4.11
N SER A 244 27.64 -6.23 4.62
CA SER A 244 28.67 -5.62 3.78
C SER A 244 30.09 -5.85 4.32
N VAL A 245 31.05 -5.66 3.43
CA VAL A 245 32.50 -5.62 3.71
C VAL A 245 33.12 -4.33 3.15
N SER A 246 34.28 -3.94 3.68
CA SER A 246 35.08 -2.82 3.14
C SER A 246 35.92 -3.32 1.96
N PRO A 247 36.23 -2.48 0.94
CA PRO A 247 37.23 -2.83 -0.08
C PRO A 247 38.57 -3.29 0.49
N ASP A 248 38.95 -2.74 1.65
CA ASP A 248 40.23 -3.01 2.33
C ASP A 248 40.18 -4.27 3.23
N SER A 249 39.02 -4.92 3.34
CA SER A 249 38.85 -6.15 4.12
C SER A 249 39.58 -7.33 3.47
N ARG A 250 39.99 -8.30 4.30
CA ARG A 250 40.52 -9.58 3.81
C ARG A 250 39.40 -10.43 3.22
N LEU A 251 39.69 -11.23 2.19
CA LEU A 251 38.70 -12.17 1.64
C LEU A 251 38.18 -13.18 2.66
N THR A 252 39.00 -13.56 3.65
CA THR A 252 38.57 -14.45 4.74
C THR A 252 37.39 -13.90 5.54
N GLU A 253 37.30 -12.58 5.70
CA GLU A 253 36.16 -11.93 6.36
C GLU A 253 34.88 -12.08 5.52
N ALA A 254 34.97 -11.79 4.22
CA ALA A 254 33.86 -11.95 3.28
C ALA A 254 33.39 -13.41 3.22
N ILE A 255 34.31 -14.36 3.04
CA ILE A 255 34.03 -15.80 3.02
C ILE A 255 33.32 -16.24 4.31
N THR A 256 33.78 -15.77 5.47
CA THR A 256 33.18 -16.13 6.75
C THR A 256 31.76 -15.59 6.86
N LYS A 257 31.53 -14.31 6.52
CA LYS A 257 30.19 -13.71 6.48
C LYS A 257 29.26 -14.46 5.51
N MET A 258 29.77 -14.85 4.34
CA MET A 258 29.01 -15.63 3.36
C MET A 258 28.65 -17.03 3.88
N LEU A 259 29.55 -17.72 4.58
CA LEU A 259 29.29 -19.06 5.12
C LEU A 259 28.35 -19.06 6.34
N VAL A 260 28.50 -18.08 7.24
CA VAL A 260 27.72 -18.01 8.49
C VAL A 260 26.24 -17.81 8.21
N ASP A 261 25.92 -16.91 7.28
CA ASP A 261 24.56 -16.48 6.97
C ASP A 261 24.06 -17.03 5.61
N ASP A 262 24.79 -17.98 5.02
CA ASP A 262 24.49 -18.65 3.74
C ASP A 262 24.26 -17.68 2.56
N TYR A 263 25.05 -16.62 2.49
CA TYR A 263 24.99 -15.66 1.40
C TYR A 263 25.82 -16.10 0.19
N SER A 264 25.26 -15.82 -1.00
CA SER A 264 25.96 -16.00 -2.27
C SER A 264 26.72 -14.75 -2.73
N GLN A 265 26.40 -13.60 -2.11
CA GLN A 265 27.02 -12.30 -2.39
C GLN A 265 26.94 -11.37 -1.18
N LEU A 266 27.89 -10.43 -1.08
CA LEU A 266 27.91 -9.34 -0.09
C LEU A 266 28.05 -7.99 -0.78
N ALA A 267 27.48 -6.95 -0.17
CA ALA A 267 27.74 -5.58 -0.60
C ALA A 267 29.18 -5.16 -0.26
N VAL A 268 29.83 -4.41 -1.15
CA VAL A 268 31.08 -3.71 -0.83
C VAL A 268 30.80 -2.24 -0.66
N LEU A 269 30.99 -1.74 0.57
CA LEU A 269 30.63 -0.37 0.95
C LEU A 269 31.86 0.39 1.48
N SER A 270 31.98 1.66 1.10
CA SER A 270 32.88 2.64 1.73
C SER A 270 32.07 3.69 2.52
N GLY A 271 31.12 3.21 3.33
CA GLY A 271 30.09 3.99 4.02
C GLY A 271 28.67 3.66 3.54
N ALA A 272 27.64 4.01 4.31
CA ALA A 272 26.25 3.57 4.09
C ALA A 272 25.63 4.00 2.74
N ARG A 273 26.14 5.09 2.13
CA ARG A 273 25.68 5.64 0.84
C ARG A 273 26.67 5.41 -0.30
N ASN A 274 27.80 4.76 -0.05
CA ASN A 274 28.89 4.64 -1.02
C ASN A 274 29.09 3.17 -1.40
N LEU A 275 28.23 2.70 -2.30
CA LEU A 275 28.30 1.38 -2.88
C LEU A 275 29.44 1.30 -3.90
N ARG A 276 30.39 0.41 -3.66
CA ARG A 276 31.53 0.17 -4.56
C ARG A 276 31.31 -0.98 -5.53
N GLY A 277 30.45 -1.92 -5.18
CA GLY A 277 30.26 -3.15 -5.91
C GLY A 277 29.70 -4.25 -5.03
N ALA A 278 29.90 -5.50 -5.46
CA ALA A 278 29.64 -6.69 -4.68
C ALA A 278 30.86 -7.62 -4.70
N VAL A 279 30.87 -8.55 -3.76
CA VAL A 279 31.71 -9.76 -3.82
C VAL A 279 30.77 -10.97 -3.87
N THR A 280 30.99 -11.84 -4.84
CA THR A 280 30.28 -13.10 -5.06
C THR A 280 31.20 -14.30 -4.88
N TRP A 281 30.67 -15.50 -4.65
CA TRP A 281 31.50 -16.72 -4.59
C TRP A 281 32.37 -16.90 -5.84
N ARG A 282 31.83 -16.52 -7.01
CA ARG A 282 32.56 -16.54 -8.28
C ARG A 282 33.74 -15.59 -8.26
N SER A 283 33.53 -14.34 -7.85
CA SER A 283 34.62 -13.34 -7.79
C SER A 283 35.71 -13.73 -6.80
N VAL A 284 35.34 -14.29 -5.64
CA VAL A 284 36.29 -14.79 -4.64
C VAL A 284 37.15 -15.90 -5.22
N ALA A 285 36.54 -16.88 -5.90
CA ALA A 285 37.26 -17.98 -6.51
C ALA A 285 38.24 -17.50 -7.59
N LEU A 286 37.82 -16.54 -8.43
CA LEU A 286 38.68 -15.95 -9.46
C LEU A 286 39.86 -15.17 -8.86
N ALA A 287 39.61 -14.37 -7.82
CA ALA A 287 40.66 -13.60 -7.15
C ALA A 287 41.70 -14.52 -6.51
N LEU A 288 41.27 -15.54 -5.74
CA LEU A 288 42.16 -16.51 -5.10
C LEU A 288 42.94 -17.38 -6.10
N GLN A 289 42.38 -17.61 -7.30
CA GLN A 289 43.08 -18.32 -8.36
C GLN A 289 44.23 -17.49 -8.95
N GLN A 290 44.09 -16.16 -8.97
CA GLN A 290 45.11 -15.24 -9.48
C GLN A 290 46.15 -14.89 -8.42
N GLU A 291 45.71 -14.62 -7.19
CA GLU A 291 46.55 -14.19 -6.07
C GLU A 291 46.06 -14.86 -4.77
N PRO A 292 46.83 -15.79 -4.17
CA PRO A 292 46.44 -16.46 -2.93
C PRO A 292 46.17 -15.53 -1.75
N ASP A 293 46.86 -14.38 -1.69
CA ASP A 293 46.73 -13.38 -0.62
C ASP A 293 45.78 -12.22 -0.97
N ALA A 294 44.89 -12.42 -1.96
CA ALA A 294 43.92 -11.41 -2.42
C ALA A 294 43.03 -10.84 -1.31
N ILE A 295 42.66 -9.57 -1.47
CA ILE A 295 41.73 -8.83 -0.62
C ILE A 295 40.38 -8.62 -1.30
N VAL A 296 39.41 -8.03 -0.60
CA VAL A 296 38.07 -7.76 -1.16
C VAL A 296 38.13 -6.90 -2.42
N ALA A 297 39.04 -5.92 -2.49
CA ALA A 297 39.22 -5.10 -3.68
C ALA A 297 39.58 -5.91 -4.94
N ASP A 298 40.31 -7.03 -4.80
CA ASP A 298 40.71 -7.89 -5.93
C ASP A 298 39.56 -8.77 -6.42
N ALA A 299 38.58 -9.06 -5.56
CA ALA A 299 37.34 -9.76 -5.89
C ALA A 299 36.16 -8.82 -6.16
N LEU A 300 36.39 -7.51 -6.25
CA LEU A 300 35.32 -6.55 -6.42
C LEU A 300 34.68 -6.68 -7.81
N GLU A 301 33.36 -6.92 -7.83
CA GLU A 301 32.53 -6.75 -9.02
C GLU A 301 31.90 -5.34 -8.96
N PRO A 302 32.40 -4.36 -9.73
CA PRO A 302 31.94 -2.96 -9.63
C PRO A 302 30.63 -2.71 -10.39
N ASP A 303 30.30 -3.56 -11.37
CA ASP A 303 29.13 -3.44 -12.24
C ASP A 303 27.89 -4.05 -11.57
N VAL A 304 27.47 -3.38 -10.50
CA VAL A 304 26.26 -3.70 -9.73
C VAL A 304 25.24 -2.58 -9.86
N GLU A 305 23.97 -2.94 -9.77
CA GLU A 305 22.88 -1.99 -9.85
C GLU A 305 22.31 -1.69 -8.45
N ALA A 306 22.01 -0.42 -8.21
CA ALA A 306 21.26 0.03 -7.05
C ALA A 306 20.02 0.79 -7.50
N VAL A 307 18.85 0.39 -6.99
CA VAL A 307 17.55 0.96 -7.37
C VAL A 307 16.82 1.49 -6.14
N PRO A 308 16.04 2.58 -6.27
CA PRO A 308 15.11 3.01 -5.23
C PRO A 308 14.12 1.90 -4.84
N TYR A 309 13.75 1.84 -3.56
CA TYR A 309 12.79 0.84 -3.06
C TYR A 309 11.40 0.94 -3.72
N ASP A 310 10.97 2.14 -4.09
CA ASP A 310 9.67 2.44 -4.70
C ASP A 310 9.66 2.24 -6.22
N ARG A 311 10.77 1.78 -6.81
CA ARG A 311 10.84 1.47 -8.23
C ARG A 311 9.89 0.33 -8.60
N ASP A 312 9.30 0.40 -9.80
CA ASP A 312 8.48 -0.68 -10.34
C ASP A 312 9.29 -1.98 -10.48
N LEU A 313 8.74 -3.09 -9.99
CA LEU A 313 9.38 -4.39 -10.13
C LEU A 313 9.55 -4.79 -11.61
N PHE A 314 8.56 -4.56 -12.46
CA PHE A 314 8.58 -5.00 -13.85
C PHE A 314 9.68 -4.32 -14.66
N GLU A 315 10.03 -3.08 -14.32
CA GLU A 315 11.17 -2.38 -14.93
C GLU A 315 12.52 -3.03 -14.61
N ILE A 316 12.65 -3.63 -13.42
CA ILE A 316 13.91 -4.21 -12.97
C ILE A 316 14.05 -5.70 -13.29
N LEU A 317 12.96 -6.41 -13.64
CA LEU A 317 13.01 -7.85 -13.93
C LEU A 317 14.06 -8.25 -14.97
N PRO A 318 14.23 -7.55 -16.12
CA PRO A 318 15.26 -7.91 -17.08
C PRO A 318 16.68 -7.81 -16.50
N ARG A 319 16.91 -6.83 -15.62
CA ARG A 319 18.20 -6.61 -14.95
C ARG A 319 18.47 -7.69 -13.90
N LEU A 320 17.46 -8.01 -13.09
CA LEU A 320 17.51 -9.12 -12.13
C LEU A 320 17.79 -10.46 -12.81
N GLN A 321 17.20 -10.73 -13.98
CA GLN A 321 17.46 -11.97 -14.71
C GLN A 321 18.91 -12.06 -15.21
N GLN A 322 19.52 -10.92 -15.57
CA GLN A 322 20.89 -10.88 -16.07
C GLN A 322 21.94 -10.91 -14.95
N ARG A 323 21.65 -10.26 -13.82
CA ARG A 323 22.62 -10.02 -12.72
C ARG A 323 22.35 -10.82 -11.46
N TYR A 324 21.23 -11.53 -11.39
CA TYR A 324 20.74 -12.33 -10.27
C TYR A 324 20.37 -11.55 -8.99
N PHE A 325 20.85 -10.33 -8.83
CA PHE A 325 20.49 -9.44 -7.72
C PHE A 325 20.61 -7.96 -8.08
N VAL A 326 19.93 -7.11 -7.29
CA VAL A 326 20.09 -5.65 -7.26
C VAL A 326 20.13 -5.17 -5.81
N PHE A 327 20.85 -4.08 -5.55
CA PHE A 327 20.80 -3.40 -4.26
C PHE A 327 19.62 -2.43 -4.21
N VAL A 328 19.07 -2.24 -3.01
CA VAL A 328 17.89 -1.40 -2.78
C VAL A 328 18.27 -0.21 -1.92
N LEU A 329 17.91 0.98 -2.39
CA LEU A 329 18.16 2.26 -1.74
C LEU A 329 16.92 2.72 -0.98
N ASP A 330 17.12 3.29 0.21
CA ASP A 330 16.09 4.02 0.93
C ASP A 330 15.90 5.45 0.39
N GLU A 331 14.96 6.19 0.97
CA GLU A 331 14.69 7.61 0.67
C GLU A 331 15.91 8.53 0.84
N THR A 332 16.89 8.11 1.65
CA THR A 332 18.13 8.86 1.90
C THR A 332 19.26 8.47 0.95
N LYS A 333 18.99 7.60 -0.03
CA LYS A 333 19.97 6.97 -0.93
C LYS A 333 21.00 6.08 -0.22
N ALA A 334 20.71 5.60 0.98
CA ALA A 334 21.54 4.59 1.64
C ALA A 334 21.16 3.19 1.18
N VAL A 335 22.14 2.28 1.08
CA VAL A 335 21.86 0.88 0.72
C VAL A 335 21.23 0.17 1.93
N LYS A 336 19.95 -0.18 1.79
CA LYS A 336 19.13 -0.76 2.87
C LYS A 336 18.50 -2.10 2.55
N GLY A 337 18.73 -2.61 1.34
CA GLY A 337 18.29 -3.95 0.99
C GLY A 337 19.04 -4.52 -0.20
N ILE A 338 18.77 -5.79 -0.45
CA ILE A 338 19.16 -6.53 -1.63
C ILE A 338 17.94 -7.33 -2.07
N VAL A 339 17.68 -7.37 -3.37
CA VAL A 339 16.67 -8.21 -3.98
C VAL A 339 17.34 -9.14 -4.96
N THR A 340 17.02 -10.42 -4.87
CA THR A 340 17.56 -11.50 -5.70
C THR A 340 16.46 -12.13 -6.56
N THR A 341 16.85 -12.95 -7.53
CA THR A 341 15.91 -13.78 -8.29
C THR A 341 15.18 -14.78 -7.39
N ALA A 342 15.77 -15.20 -6.27
CA ALA A 342 15.11 -16.06 -5.29
C ALA A 342 13.95 -15.33 -4.59
N ASP A 343 14.12 -14.04 -4.25
CA ASP A 343 13.06 -13.23 -3.65
C ASP A 343 11.88 -13.07 -4.63
N VAL A 344 12.18 -12.81 -5.91
CA VAL A 344 11.15 -12.77 -6.96
C VAL A 344 10.43 -14.10 -7.05
N ALA A 345 11.15 -15.22 -7.17
CA ALA A 345 10.57 -16.54 -7.29
C ALA A 345 9.70 -16.90 -6.08
N HIS A 346 10.16 -16.57 -4.87
CA HIS A 346 9.42 -16.76 -3.64
C HIS A 346 8.12 -15.96 -3.62
N ARG A 347 8.18 -14.65 -3.89
CA ARG A 347 7.00 -13.76 -3.88
C ARG A 347 5.97 -14.14 -4.95
N TYR A 348 6.41 -14.46 -6.17
CA TYR A 348 5.49 -14.97 -7.20
C TYR A 348 4.92 -16.34 -6.83
N GLY A 349 5.70 -17.21 -6.18
CA GLY A 349 5.24 -18.49 -5.66
C GLY A 349 4.12 -18.31 -4.64
N GLU A 350 4.30 -17.42 -3.67
CA GLU A 350 3.28 -17.07 -2.67
C GLU A 350 2.01 -16.52 -3.31
N MET A 351 2.14 -15.61 -4.29
CA MET A 351 1.00 -15.02 -4.98
C MET A 351 0.26 -16.03 -5.86
N ALA A 352 0.96 -16.92 -6.56
CA ALA A 352 0.36 -17.84 -7.53
C ALA A 352 -0.22 -19.11 -6.90
N THR A 353 0.36 -19.60 -5.80
CA THR A 353 -0.04 -20.86 -5.15
C THR A 353 -1.54 -20.95 -4.79
N PRO A 354 -2.17 -19.90 -4.22
CA PRO A 354 -3.61 -19.91 -3.95
C PRO A 354 -4.45 -20.10 -5.22
N PHE A 355 -4.06 -19.50 -6.35
CA PHE A 355 -4.79 -19.63 -7.62
C PHE A 355 -4.70 -21.06 -8.16
N PHE A 356 -3.54 -21.71 -8.07
CA PHE A 356 -3.40 -23.11 -8.49
C PHE A 356 -4.28 -24.04 -7.66
N HIS A 357 -4.34 -23.84 -6.34
CA HIS A 357 -5.21 -24.65 -5.49
C HIS A 357 -6.71 -24.40 -5.75
N LEU A 358 -7.11 -23.16 -6.01
CA LEU A 358 -8.48 -22.84 -6.39
C LEU A 358 -8.84 -23.47 -7.75
N GLY A 359 -7.95 -23.39 -8.73
CA GLY A 359 -8.15 -24.00 -10.05
C GLY A 359 -8.25 -25.53 -9.98
N GLU A 360 -7.43 -26.16 -9.14
CA GLU A 360 -7.50 -27.61 -8.91
C GLU A 360 -8.84 -28.02 -8.29
N LEU A 361 -9.30 -27.27 -7.30
CA LEU A 361 -10.57 -27.50 -6.61
C LEU A 361 -11.73 -27.42 -7.61
N ASP A 362 -11.78 -26.33 -8.37
CA ASP A 362 -12.79 -26.07 -9.40
C ASP A 362 -12.83 -27.20 -10.43
N GLN A 363 -11.66 -27.56 -10.98
CA GLN A 363 -11.54 -28.62 -11.98
C GLN A 363 -11.94 -29.99 -11.41
N THR A 364 -11.61 -30.28 -10.15
CA THR A 364 -11.96 -31.54 -9.49
C THR A 364 -13.46 -31.63 -9.24
N LEU A 365 -14.10 -30.57 -8.75
CA LEU A 365 -15.56 -30.53 -8.55
C LEU A 365 -16.30 -30.69 -9.88
N ARG A 366 -15.88 -29.99 -10.95
CA ARG A 366 -16.45 -30.16 -12.28
C ARG A 366 -16.36 -31.60 -12.76
N TRP A 367 -15.19 -32.20 -12.61
CA TRP A 367 -14.96 -33.58 -13.00
C TRP A 367 -15.89 -34.54 -12.25
N VAL A 368 -15.97 -34.44 -10.91
CA VAL A 368 -16.87 -35.26 -10.08
C VAL A 368 -18.32 -35.14 -10.55
N LEU A 369 -18.82 -33.91 -10.66
CA LEU A 369 -20.22 -33.66 -11.02
C LEU A 369 -20.54 -34.20 -12.43
N SER A 370 -19.60 -34.08 -13.37
CA SER A 370 -19.77 -34.56 -14.75
C SER A 370 -19.83 -36.07 -14.90
N ARG A 371 -19.37 -36.84 -13.90
CA ARG A 371 -19.46 -38.31 -13.92
C ARG A 371 -20.76 -38.86 -13.36
N VAL A 372 -21.42 -38.10 -12.50
CA VAL A 372 -22.58 -38.57 -11.71
C VAL A 372 -23.90 -38.00 -12.22
N PHE A 373 -23.87 -36.82 -12.82
CA PHE A 373 -25.07 -36.08 -13.23
C PHE A 373 -25.06 -35.73 -14.71
N ASP A 374 -26.27 -35.61 -15.26
CA ASP A 374 -26.49 -35.03 -16.59
C ASP A 374 -26.59 -33.51 -16.50
N ILE A 375 -26.20 -32.83 -17.58
CA ILE A 375 -26.15 -31.37 -17.60
C ILE A 375 -27.53 -30.72 -17.46
N GLU A 376 -28.59 -31.37 -17.95
CA GLU A 376 -29.98 -30.90 -17.84
C GLU A 376 -30.45 -30.89 -16.37
N GLU A 377 -30.09 -31.94 -15.63
CA GLU A 377 -30.42 -32.09 -14.21
C GLU A 377 -29.74 -30.99 -13.39
N VAL A 378 -28.45 -30.74 -13.67
CA VAL A 378 -27.68 -29.67 -13.04
C VAL A 378 -28.26 -28.30 -13.39
N GLY A 379 -28.63 -28.07 -14.66
CA GLY A 379 -29.25 -26.82 -15.10
C GLY A 379 -30.56 -26.51 -14.39
N SER A 380 -31.38 -27.54 -14.13
CA SER A 380 -32.63 -27.43 -13.36
C SER A 380 -32.38 -26.92 -11.93
N VAL A 381 -31.41 -27.50 -11.22
CA VAL A 381 -31.07 -27.09 -9.83
C VAL A 381 -30.42 -25.71 -9.78
N CYS A 382 -29.59 -25.38 -10.78
CA CYS A 382 -28.97 -24.05 -10.87
C CYS A 382 -29.94 -22.96 -11.32
N GLY A 383 -31.15 -23.30 -11.79
CA GLY A 383 -32.16 -22.36 -12.26
C GLY A 383 -31.79 -21.64 -13.56
N ARG A 384 -30.89 -22.21 -14.37
CA ARG A 384 -30.44 -21.64 -15.65
C ARG A 384 -30.03 -22.73 -16.64
N GLN A 385 -30.21 -22.48 -17.93
CA GLN A 385 -29.71 -23.38 -18.96
C GLN A 385 -28.17 -23.35 -18.98
N LEU A 386 -27.56 -24.54 -18.89
CA LEU A 386 -26.12 -24.75 -18.96
C LEU A 386 -25.78 -25.51 -20.22
N THR A 387 -24.76 -25.05 -20.96
CA THR A 387 -24.27 -25.72 -22.17
C THR A 387 -23.16 -26.73 -21.88
N GLY A 388 -22.66 -26.78 -20.65
CA GLY A 388 -21.57 -27.65 -20.22
C GLY A 388 -21.14 -27.38 -18.77
N PHE A 389 -20.44 -28.37 -18.18
CA PHE A 389 -19.92 -28.29 -16.80
C PHE A 389 -18.82 -27.22 -16.65
N ASP A 390 -18.22 -26.78 -17.75
CA ASP A 390 -17.22 -25.71 -17.79
C ASP A 390 -17.79 -24.32 -17.42
N ARG A 391 -19.10 -24.18 -17.45
CA ARG A 391 -19.81 -22.93 -17.11
C ARG A 391 -20.24 -22.86 -15.65
N LEU A 392 -19.96 -23.89 -14.86
CA LEU A 392 -20.30 -23.92 -13.45
C LEU A 392 -19.41 -22.95 -12.67
N THR A 393 -20.04 -22.22 -11.76
CA THR A 393 -19.36 -21.35 -10.81
C THR A 393 -19.32 -22.01 -9.44
N ILE A 394 -18.52 -21.47 -8.52
CA ILE A 394 -18.48 -21.96 -7.14
C ILE A 394 -19.85 -21.93 -6.46
N GLY A 395 -20.70 -20.94 -6.78
CA GLY A 395 -22.08 -20.87 -6.28
C GLY A 395 -22.98 -21.96 -6.88
N ASP A 396 -22.71 -22.39 -8.11
CA ASP A 396 -23.44 -23.51 -8.70
C ASP A 396 -23.07 -24.84 -8.01
N TYR A 397 -21.79 -25.06 -7.69
CA TYR A 397 -21.38 -26.24 -6.90
C TYR A 397 -22.09 -26.28 -5.56
N GLN A 398 -22.18 -25.16 -4.85
CA GLN A 398 -22.90 -25.08 -3.57
C GLN A 398 -24.36 -25.51 -3.74
N ARG A 399 -25.09 -24.95 -4.71
CA ARG A 399 -26.52 -25.31 -4.94
C ARG A 399 -26.71 -26.80 -5.25
N ILE A 400 -25.83 -27.37 -6.09
CA ILE A 400 -25.88 -28.79 -6.46
C ILE A 400 -25.63 -29.68 -5.23
N LEU A 401 -24.59 -29.37 -4.45
CA LEU A 401 -24.22 -30.15 -3.27
C LEU A 401 -25.15 -29.91 -2.07
N GLU A 402 -25.87 -28.79 -2.05
CA GLU A 402 -26.95 -28.49 -1.10
C GLU A 402 -28.22 -29.31 -1.38
N ASN A 403 -28.41 -29.80 -2.61
CA ASN A 403 -29.52 -30.70 -2.92
C ASN A 403 -29.27 -32.09 -2.27
N ARG A 404 -30.19 -32.52 -1.40
CA ARG A 404 -30.06 -33.77 -0.65
C ARG A 404 -30.04 -35.01 -1.54
N GLU A 405 -30.84 -35.02 -2.61
CA GLU A 405 -30.95 -36.16 -3.52
C GLU A 405 -29.68 -36.31 -4.36
N MET A 406 -29.17 -35.19 -4.89
CA MET A 406 -27.89 -35.17 -5.60
C MET A 406 -26.73 -35.56 -4.69
N TRP A 407 -26.67 -35.03 -3.46
CA TRP A 407 -25.64 -35.41 -2.50
C TRP A 407 -25.61 -36.92 -2.22
N GLN A 408 -26.78 -37.56 -2.05
CA GLN A 408 -26.86 -39.00 -1.82
C GLN A 408 -26.32 -39.81 -3.00
N ARG A 409 -26.54 -39.34 -4.24
CA ARG A 409 -26.05 -40.01 -5.46
C ARG A 409 -24.53 -39.96 -5.62
N LEU A 410 -23.84 -38.98 -5.03
CA LEU A 410 -22.38 -38.93 -5.03
C LEU A 410 -21.73 -40.05 -4.21
N GLY A 411 -22.49 -40.74 -3.35
CA GLY A 411 -21.98 -41.86 -2.56
C GLY A 411 -20.89 -41.48 -1.53
N TRP A 412 -20.69 -40.19 -1.27
CA TRP A 412 -19.67 -39.72 -0.35
C TRP A 412 -20.02 -40.02 1.11
N PRO A 413 -19.14 -40.72 1.86
CA PRO A 413 -19.33 -40.97 3.29
C PRO A 413 -18.91 -39.74 4.11
N LEU A 414 -19.37 -38.56 3.71
CA LEU A 414 -19.02 -37.26 4.28
C LEU A 414 -20.26 -36.57 4.80
N ASP A 415 -20.10 -35.76 5.85
CA ASP A 415 -21.18 -34.89 6.30
C ASP A 415 -21.40 -33.73 5.32
N ARG A 416 -22.61 -33.65 4.78
CA ARG A 416 -23.00 -32.65 3.78
C ARG A 416 -22.88 -31.22 4.30
N SER A 417 -23.33 -30.99 5.53
CA SER A 417 -23.38 -29.64 6.11
C SER A 417 -21.98 -29.08 6.38
N ALA A 418 -21.09 -29.90 6.92
CA ALA A 418 -19.69 -29.54 7.15
C ALA A 418 -18.94 -29.31 5.82
N PHE A 419 -19.21 -30.12 4.79
CA PHE A 419 -18.60 -29.94 3.48
C PHE A 419 -19.01 -28.61 2.83
N ILE A 420 -20.31 -28.29 2.84
CA ILE A 420 -20.83 -27.04 2.26
C ILE A 420 -20.31 -25.82 3.03
N ALA A 421 -20.28 -25.89 4.36
CA ALA A 421 -19.70 -24.83 5.18
C ALA A 421 -18.25 -24.54 4.78
N ARG A 422 -17.43 -25.58 4.57
CA ARG A 422 -16.06 -25.42 4.09
C ARG A 422 -16.00 -24.84 2.67
N LEU A 423 -16.89 -25.26 1.78
CA LEU A 423 -16.95 -24.73 0.41
C LEU A 423 -17.33 -23.25 0.40
N ASP A 424 -18.18 -22.80 1.33
CA ASP A 424 -18.52 -21.39 1.50
C ASP A 424 -17.35 -20.55 2.04
N GLU A 425 -16.61 -21.07 3.02
CA GLU A 425 -15.36 -20.43 3.46
C GLU A 425 -14.39 -20.24 2.28
N ILE A 426 -14.27 -21.24 1.41
CA ILE A 426 -13.43 -21.18 0.20
C ILE A 426 -13.96 -20.16 -0.81
N ARG A 427 -15.28 -20.02 -0.96
CA ARG A 427 -15.89 -18.98 -1.81
C ARG A 427 -15.50 -17.58 -1.34
N VAL A 428 -15.59 -17.32 -0.04
CA VAL A 428 -15.18 -16.04 0.55
C VAL A 428 -13.69 -15.81 0.32
N LEU A 429 -12.86 -16.84 0.55
CA LEU A 429 -11.43 -16.77 0.31
C LEU A 429 -11.09 -16.51 -1.17
N ARG A 430 -11.77 -17.17 -2.10
CA ARG A 430 -11.61 -16.95 -3.55
C ARG A 430 -11.83 -15.49 -3.89
N ASN A 431 -12.89 -14.88 -3.37
CA ASN A 431 -13.16 -13.47 -3.65
C ASN A 431 -12.00 -12.60 -3.16
N LYS A 432 -11.50 -12.82 -1.94
CA LYS A 432 -10.32 -12.11 -1.41
C LYS A 432 -9.07 -12.32 -2.28
N ILE A 433 -8.81 -13.53 -2.76
CA ILE A 433 -7.67 -13.81 -3.65
C ILE A 433 -7.82 -13.12 -5.01
N MET A 434 -9.05 -13.00 -5.53
CA MET A 434 -9.33 -12.39 -6.82
C MET A 434 -9.20 -10.85 -6.80
N HIS A 435 -9.30 -10.22 -5.63
CA HIS A 435 -8.88 -8.84 -5.44
C HIS A 435 -7.35 -8.85 -5.32
N PHE A 436 -6.64 -8.32 -6.32
CA PHE A 436 -5.18 -8.29 -6.29
C PHE A 436 -4.70 -7.32 -5.20
N HIS A 437 -4.06 -7.85 -4.17
CA HIS A 437 -3.44 -7.06 -3.10
C HIS A 437 -1.91 -7.24 -3.13
N SER A 438 -1.16 -6.22 -2.70
CA SER A 438 0.31 -6.30 -2.58
C SER A 438 0.78 -7.23 -1.46
N ASP A 439 -0.11 -7.60 -0.55
CA ASP A 439 0.19 -8.40 0.63
C ASP A 439 -0.06 -9.90 0.38
N PRO A 440 0.75 -10.78 0.99
CA PRO A 440 0.57 -12.21 0.82
C PRO A 440 -0.75 -12.69 1.42
N VAL A 441 -1.36 -13.66 0.76
CA VAL A 441 -2.55 -14.36 1.28
C VAL A 441 -2.16 -15.07 2.59
N PRO A 442 -2.97 -14.99 3.65
CA PRO A 442 -2.68 -15.67 4.91
C PRO A 442 -2.33 -17.16 4.74
N GLU A 443 -1.29 -17.66 5.42
CA GLU A 443 -0.84 -19.06 5.28
C GLU A 443 -1.95 -20.08 5.63
N ASP A 444 -2.79 -19.76 6.61
CA ASP A 444 -3.91 -20.61 7.03
C ASP A 444 -4.92 -20.83 5.88
N ALA A 445 -5.05 -19.85 4.99
CA ALA A 445 -5.92 -19.91 3.83
C ALA A 445 -5.39 -20.91 2.79
N VAL A 446 -4.08 -20.88 2.50
CA VAL A 446 -3.45 -21.87 1.61
C VAL A 446 -3.57 -23.27 2.19
N ALA A 447 -3.30 -23.43 3.49
CA ALA A 447 -3.45 -24.71 4.17
C ALA A 447 -4.89 -25.26 4.13
N LYS A 448 -5.91 -24.39 4.23
CA LYS A 448 -7.33 -24.78 4.08
C LYS A 448 -7.62 -25.30 2.67
N LEU A 449 -7.15 -24.60 1.63
CA LEU A 449 -7.32 -25.02 0.24
C LEU A 449 -6.63 -26.37 -0.04
N GLN A 450 -5.40 -26.55 0.44
CA GLN A 450 -4.66 -27.80 0.31
C GLN A 450 -5.39 -28.98 0.98
N LYS A 451 -5.86 -28.81 2.22
CA LYS A 451 -6.62 -29.83 2.95
C LYS A 451 -7.92 -30.21 2.22
N PHE A 452 -8.61 -29.23 1.65
CA PHE A 452 -9.84 -29.49 0.90
C PHE A 452 -9.59 -30.18 -0.44
N ASN A 453 -8.54 -29.79 -1.17
CA ASN A 453 -8.11 -30.52 -2.37
C ASN A 453 -7.71 -31.96 -2.06
N LEU A 454 -6.99 -32.20 -0.96
CA LEU A 454 -6.67 -33.55 -0.50
C LEU A 454 -7.93 -34.36 -0.20
N LEU A 455 -8.93 -33.76 0.44
CA LEU A 455 -10.24 -34.39 0.66
C LEU A 455 -10.88 -34.77 -0.68
N LEU A 456 -11.00 -33.82 -1.61
CA LEU A 456 -11.58 -34.08 -2.94
C LEU A 456 -10.85 -35.20 -3.68
N ARG A 457 -9.51 -35.20 -3.68
CA ARG A 457 -8.71 -36.27 -4.31
C ARG A 457 -9.02 -37.66 -3.73
N ASN A 458 -9.23 -37.76 -2.42
CA ASN A 458 -9.52 -39.04 -1.77
C ASN A 458 -10.91 -39.60 -2.09
N TYR A 459 -11.86 -38.74 -2.45
CA TYR A 459 -13.25 -39.13 -2.69
C TYR A 459 -13.72 -39.00 -4.14
N ARG A 460 -12.94 -38.35 -5.02
CA ARG A 460 -13.33 -38.16 -6.42
C ARG A 460 -13.55 -39.49 -7.14
N ASP A 461 -12.71 -40.50 -6.90
CA ASP A 461 -12.80 -41.79 -7.59
C ASP A 461 -13.91 -42.70 -7.05
N ARG A 462 -14.57 -42.30 -5.96
CA ARG A 462 -15.72 -43.00 -5.38
C ARG A 462 -17.07 -42.43 -5.82
N ALA A 463 -17.06 -41.27 -6.46
CA ALA A 463 -18.24 -40.58 -6.95
C ALA A 463 -18.72 -41.16 -8.28
#